data_AF-A0A1V4S6B1-F1
#
_entry.id   AF-A0A1V4S6B1-F1
#
_cell.length_a   1.000
_cell.length_b   1.000
_cell.length_c   1.000
_cell.angle_alpha   90.00
_cell.angle_beta   90.00
_cell.angle_gamma   90.00
#
_symmetry.space_group_name_H-M   'P 1'
#
loop_
_entity.id
_entity.type
_entity.pdbx_description
1 polymer ?
#
loop_
_entity_poly.entity_id
_entity_poly.type
_entity_poly.pdbx_seq_one_letter_code
_entity_poly.pdbx_strand_id
1 'polypeptide(L)'
;MAENVSILERLSLSLNSWVEYLLFGLGLTMTLVVAVQVFFRYVLNQSLFWSEELARFLLVWLSFLGASVAYRRKVHPGVDVLSSRMPHILRKIFAVIVHSVSLIFFFVMILYGCRFAYFVRLQISPAFRAISP
;
A
#
# COMPACT_ATOMS: atom_id res chain seq x y z
N MET A 1 -20.90 -11.60 -27.49
CA MET A 1 -20.46 -10.54 -26.54
C MET A 1 -20.32 -11.04 -25.10
N ALA A 2 -21.05 -12.08 -24.66
CA ALA A 2 -20.96 -12.64 -23.29
C ALA A 2 -19.70 -13.48 -22.99
N GLU A 3 -19.06 -14.07 -23.99
CA GLU A 3 -17.88 -14.94 -23.80
C GLU A 3 -16.64 -14.16 -23.32
N ASN A 4 -16.39 -12.98 -23.88
CA ASN A 4 -15.27 -12.11 -23.51
C ASN A 4 -15.37 -11.59 -22.07
N VAL A 5 -16.59 -11.34 -21.57
CA VAL A 5 -16.79 -10.83 -20.20
C VAL A 5 -16.36 -11.88 -19.17
N SER A 6 -16.63 -13.16 -19.45
CA SER A 6 -16.25 -14.27 -18.56
C SER A 6 -14.73 -14.52 -18.49
N ILE A 7 -14.02 -14.31 -19.61
CA ILE A 7 -12.56 -14.48 -19.68
C ILE A 7 -11.85 -13.35 -18.93
N LEU A 8 -12.34 -12.11 -19.09
CA LEU A 8 -11.84 -10.95 -18.35
C LEU A 8 -12.06 -11.09 -16.84
N GLU A 9 -13.21 -11.61 -16.42
CA GLU A 9 -13.47 -11.89 -15.00
C GLU A 9 -12.51 -12.95 -14.44
N ARG A 10 -12.34 -14.08 -15.13
CA ARG A 10 -11.42 -15.15 -14.71
C ARG A 10 -9.97 -14.66 -14.62
N LEU A 11 -9.52 -13.88 -15.59
CA LEU A 11 -8.19 -13.27 -15.57
C LEU A 11 -8.05 -12.30 -14.40
N SER A 12 -9.05 -11.44 -14.15
CA SER A 12 -9.03 -10.49 -13.04
C SER A 12 -9.01 -11.18 -11.67
N LEU A 13 -9.72 -12.29 -11.54
CA LEU A 13 -9.77 -13.08 -10.31
C LEU A 13 -8.44 -13.81 -10.07
N SER A 14 -7.90 -14.44 -11.10
CA SER A 14 -6.61 -15.13 -11.03
C SER A 14 -5.48 -14.15 -10.69
N LEU A 15 -5.38 -13.03 -11.41
CA LEU A 15 -4.39 -11.99 -11.13
C LEU A 15 -4.50 -11.47 -9.70
N ASN A 16 -5.72 -11.25 -9.20
CA ASN A 16 -5.88 -10.78 -7.83
C ASN A 16 -5.42 -11.81 -6.79
N SER A 17 -5.76 -13.08 -6.97
CA SER A 17 -5.30 -14.13 -6.04
C SER A 17 -3.78 -14.22 -6.05
N TRP A 18 -3.14 -14.12 -7.22
CA TRP A 18 -1.67 -14.05 -7.32
C TRP A 18 -1.10 -12.84 -6.59
N VAL A 19 -1.71 -11.66 -6.73
CA VAL A 19 -1.29 -10.44 -6.02
C VAL A 19 -1.47 -10.61 -4.50
N GLU A 20 -2.54 -11.25 -4.04
CA GLU A 20 -2.78 -11.51 -2.61
C GLU A 20 -1.71 -12.46 -2.03
N TYR A 21 -1.38 -13.55 -2.73
CA TYR A 21 -0.30 -14.46 -2.30
C TYR A 21 1.07 -13.77 -2.28
N LEU A 22 1.36 -12.97 -3.31
CA LEU A 22 2.60 -12.21 -3.39
C LEU A 22 2.69 -11.19 -2.24
N LEU A 23 1.60 -10.51 -1.92
CA LEU A 23 1.52 -9.57 -0.82
C LEU A 23 1.77 -10.25 0.53
N PHE A 24 1.15 -11.42 0.75
CA PHE A 24 1.39 -12.21 1.96
C PHE A 24 2.87 -12.64 2.07
N GLY A 25 3.45 -13.11 0.97
CA GLY A 25 4.87 -13.49 0.90
C GLY A 25 5.81 -12.32 1.20
N LEU A 26 5.57 -11.14 0.61
CA LEU A 26 6.34 -9.94 0.88
C LEU A 26 6.21 -9.50 2.35
N GLY A 27 5.01 -9.59 2.92
CA GLY A 27 4.73 -9.24 4.31
C GLY A 27 5.50 -10.14 5.27
N LEU A 28 5.40 -11.45 5.06
CA LEU A 28 6.15 -12.44 5.84
C LEU A 28 7.66 -12.20 5.74
N THR A 29 8.16 -11.94 4.54
CA THR A 29 9.58 -11.64 4.31
C THR A 29 10.01 -10.40 5.07
N MET A 30 9.23 -9.32 5.01
CA MET A 30 9.51 -8.09 5.75
C MET A 30 9.53 -8.34 7.27
N THR A 31 8.56 -9.09 7.79
CA THR A 31 8.51 -9.45 9.22
C THR A 31 9.75 -10.22 9.65
N LEU A 32 10.19 -11.21 8.86
CA LEU A 32 11.40 -11.98 9.17
C LEU A 32 12.66 -11.11 9.12
N VAL A 33 12.80 -10.25 8.11
CA VAL A 33 13.94 -9.33 7.99
C VAL A 33 14.03 -8.39 9.19
N VAL A 34 12.90 -7.80 9.59
CA VAL A 34 12.85 -6.90 10.75
C VAL A 34 13.10 -7.66 12.05
N ALA A 35 12.59 -8.88 12.20
CA ALA A 35 12.87 -9.72 13.37
C ALA A 35 14.36 -10.04 13.50
N VAL A 36 15.02 -10.40 12.40
CA VAL A 36 16.48 -10.63 12.35
C VAL A 36 17.22 -9.33 12.67
N GLN A 37 16.82 -8.20 12.10
CA GLN A 37 17.41 -6.89 12.37
C GLN A 37 17.36 -6.54 13.87
N VAL A 38 16.20 -6.74 14.52
CA VAL A 38 16.00 -6.51 15.96
C VAL A 38 16.88 -7.46 16.77
N PHE A 39 16.92 -8.74 16.43
CA PHE A 39 17.77 -9.72 17.11
C PHE A 39 19.25 -9.32 17.06
N PHE A 40 19.78 -8.98 15.87
CA PHE A 40 21.17 -8.56 15.72
C PHE A 40 21.48 -7.27 16.48
N ARG A 41 20.54 -6.32 16.46
CA ARG A 41 20.71 -5.03 17.13
C ARG A 41 20.76 -5.16 18.65
N TYR A 42 19.90 -5.99 19.25
CA TYR A 42 19.80 -6.10 20.71
C TYR A 42 20.64 -7.22 21.32
N VAL A 43 20.89 -8.31 20.59
CA VAL A 43 21.65 -9.46 21.09
C VAL A 43 23.12 -9.38 20.69
N LEU A 44 23.40 -9.09 19.42
CA LEU A 44 24.76 -9.07 18.87
C LEU A 44 25.39 -7.67 18.91
N ASN A 45 24.62 -6.64 19.30
CA ASN A 45 25.02 -5.23 19.35
C ASN A 45 25.64 -4.73 18.02
N GLN A 46 25.24 -5.34 16.90
CA GLN A 46 25.70 -5.02 15.54
C GLN A 46 24.48 -4.63 14.69
N SER A 47 24.57 -3.54 13.93
CA SER A 47 23.49 -3.12 13.04
C SER A 47 23.68 -3.70 11.63
N LEU A 48 22.71 -4.48 11.17
CA LEU A 48 22.67 -4.98 9.79
C LEU A 48 22.18 -3.85 8.87
N PHE A 49 23.10 -3.04 8.38
CA PHE A 49 22.79 -1.87 7.57
C PHE A 49 21.90 -2.18 6.33
N TRP A 50 22.14 -3.32 5.67
CA TRP A 50 21.37 -3.76 4.49
C TRP A 50 19.92 -4.16 4.81
N SER A 51 19.64 -4.63 6.04
CA SER A 51 18.30 -5.10 6.44
C SER A 51 17.31 -3.95 6.53
N GLU A 52 17.77 -2.76 6.93
CA GLU A 52 16.94 -1.55 7.02
C GLU A 52 16.51 -1.07 5.62
N GLU A 53 17.42 -1.12 4.65
CA GLU A 53 17.10 -0.76 3.27
C GLU A 53 16.14 -1.77 2.64
N LEU A 54 16.39 -3.08 2.83
CA LEU A 54 15.52 -4.12 2.33
C LEU A 54 14.10 -4.00 2.89
N ALA A 55 13.97 -3.75 4.21
CA ALA A 55 12.68 -3.53 4.85
C ALA A 55 11.96 -2.30 4.27
N ARG A 56 12.69 -1.22 3.95
CA ARG A 56 12.12 -0.02 3.30
C ARG A 56 11.61 -0.32 1.90
N PHE A 57 12.37 -1.07 1.08
CA PHE A 57 11.91 -1.47 -0.24
C PHE A 57 10.68 -2.38 -0.18
N LEU A 58 10.67 -3.36 0.74
CA LEU A 58 9.53 -4.25 0.95
C LEU A 58 8.28 -3.48 1.39
N LEU A 59 8.43 -2.50 2.30
CA LEU A 59 7.33 -1.64 2.74
C LEU A 59 6.71 -0.85 1.58
N VAL A 60 7.54 -0.33 0.67
CA VAL A 60 7.05 0.39 -0.53
C VAL A 60 6.22 -0.54 -1.41
N TRP A 61 6.73 -1.73 -1.73
CA TRP A 61 6.00 -2.73 -2.53
C TRP A 61 4.71 -3.18 -1.85
N LEU A 62 4.74 -3.45 -0.55
CA LEU A 62 3.57 -3.81 0.25
C LEU A 62 2.51 -2.70 0.25
N SER A 63 2.94 -1.44 0.31
CA SER A 63 2.02 -0.30 0.31
C SER A 63 1.28 -0.19 -1.03
N PHE A 64 1.99 -0.30 -2.14
CA PHE A 64 1.39 -0.22 -3.48
C PHE A 64 0.48 -1.41 -3.78
N LEU A 65 0.95 -2.63 -3.54
CA LEU A 65 0.17 -3.85 -3.77
C LEU A 65 -1.01 -3.95 -2.78
N GLY A 66 -0.80 -3.56 -1.52
CA GLY A 66 -1.83 -3.53 -0.49
C GLY A 66 -2.91 -2.52 -0.75
N ALA A 67 -2.57 -1.33 -1.23
CA ALA A 67 -3.58 -0.36 -1.66
C ALA A 67 -4.45 -0.92 -2.79
N SER A 68 -3.86 -1.62 -3.77
CA SER A 68 -4.59 -2.24 -4.88
C SER A 68 -5.59 -3.31 -4.40
N VAL A 69 -5.15 -4.24 -3.55
CA VAL A 69 -6.01 -5.29 -2.98
C VAL A 69 -7.09 -4.69 -2.07
N ALA A 70 -6.73 -3.72 -1.23
CA ALA A 70 -7.66 -3.03 -0.34
C ALA A 70 -8.75 -2.27 -1.12
N TYR A 71 -8.41 -1.67 -2.26
CA TYR A 71 -9.37 -1.03 -3.14
C TYR A 71 -10.36 -2.05 -3.73
N ARG A 72 -9.87 -3.21 -4.21
CA ARG A 72 -10.76 -4.27 -4.75
C ARG A 72 -11.68 -4.90 -3.72
N ARG A 73 -11.21 -5.08 -2.48
CA ARG A 73 -12.05 -5.59 -1.37
C ARG A 73 -13.12 -4.60 -0.91
N LYS A 74 -13.25 -3.44 -1.58
CA LYS A 74 -14.24 -2.39 -1.31
C LYS A 74 -14.32 -2.11 0.19
N VAL A 75 -13.16 -1.88 0.84
CA VAL A 75 -13.05 -1.65 2.29
C VAL A 75 -13.63 -0.28 2.71
N HIS A 76 -14.52 0.31 1.90
CA HIS A 76 -15.45 1.36 2.29
C HIS A 76 -16.87 0.82 2.68
N PRO A 77 -17.06 -0.39 3.27
CA PRO A 77 -18.41 -0.89 3.58
C PRO A 77 -19.12 -0.01 4.62
N GLY A 78 -18.36 0.77 5.41
CA GLY A 78 -18.94 1.72 6.37
C GLY A 78 -19.77 2.83 5.71
N VAL A 79 -19.39 3.30 4.51
CA VAL A 79 -20.15 4.35 3.80
C VAL A 79 -21.40 3.76 3.16
N ASP A 80 -21.31 2.53 2.63
CA ASP A 80 -22.44 1.84 2.00
C ASP A 80 -23.55 1.49 2.99
N VAL A 81 -23.21 1.04 4.21
CA VAL A 81 -24.20 0.68 5.25
C VAL A 81 -24.97 1.92 5.71
N LEU A 82 -24.30 3.05 5.94
CA LEU A 82 -24.95 4.28 6.38
C LEU A 82 -25.79 4.93 5.26
N SER A 83 -25.33 4.83 4.01
CA SER A 83 -26.02 5.26 2.79
C SER A 83 -27.30 4.47 2.50
N SER A 84 -27.32 3.16 2.83
CA SER A 84 -28.44 2.27 2.54
C SER A 84 -29.72 2.53 3.37
N ARG A 85 -29.59 3.18 4.54
CA ARG A 85 -30.72 3.51 5.41
C ARG A 85 -31.32 4.90 5.17
N MET A 86 -30.77 5.68 4.22
CA MET A 86 -31.21 7.05 3.96
C MET A 86 -32.08 7.17 2.70
N PRO A 87 -33.00 8.15 2.65
CA PRO A 87 -33.79 8.44 1.46
C PRO A 87 -32.91 8.88 0.27
N HIS A 88 -33.38 8.61 -0.95
CA HIS A 88 -32.60 8.69 -2.20
C HIS A 88 -31.92 10.06 -2.44
N ILE A 89 -32.52 11.17 -1.99
CA ILE A 89 -31.93 12.51 -2.11
C ILE A 89 -30.72 12.67 -1.17
N LEU A 90 -30.86 12.28 0.10
CA LEU A 90 -29.78 12.40 1.09
C LEU A 90 -28.60 11.52 0.72
N ARG A 91 -28.84 10.32 0.20
CA ARG A 91 -27.79 9.42 -0.30
C ARG A 91 -26.95 10.06 -1.40
N LYS A 92 -27.56 10.79 -2.33
CA LYS A 92 -26.84 11.45 -3.44
C LYS A 92 -25.98 12.61 -2.94
N ILE A 93 -26.49 13.41 -2.00
CA ILE A 93 -25.74 14.49 -1.37
C ILE A 93 -24.56 13.93 -0.57
N PHE A 94 -24.80 12.88 0.23
CA PHE A 94 -23.77 12.24 1.04
C PHE A 94 -22.66 11.62 0.17
N ALA A 95 -23.02 10.99 -0.95
CA ALA A 95 -22.04 10.48 -1.91
C ALA A 95 -21.16 11.60 -2.49
N VAL A 96 -21.76 12.73 -2.88
CA VAL A 96 -21.02 13.90 -3.38
C VAL A 96 -20.08 14.46 -2.31
N ILE A 97 -20.52 14.55 -1.05
CA ILE A 97 -19.68 14.99 0.07
C ILE A 97 -18.51 14.04 0.28
N VAL A 98 -18.77 12.73 0.35
CA VAL A 98 -17.71 11.72 0.52
C VAL A 98 -16.68 11.81 -0.60
N HIS A 99 -17.13 11.89 -1.86
CA HIS A 99 -16.21 12.06 -2.99
C HIS A 99 -15.42 13.36 -2.93
N SER A 100 -16.05 14.46 -2.50
CA SER A 100 -15.38 15.76 -2.35
C SER A 100 -14.31 15.71 -1.26
N VAL A 101 -14.62 15.10 -0.12
CA VAL A 101 -13.67 14.90 0.99
C VAL A 101 -12.53 13.98 0.57
N SER A 102 -12.81 12.88 -0.11
CA SER A 102 -11.77 11.99 -0.66
C SER A 102 -10.88 12.72 -1.66
N LEU A 103 -11.44 13.59 -2.52
CA LEU A 103 -10.66 14.37 -3.48
C LEU A 103 -9.71 15.35 -2.76
N ILE A 104 -10.20 16.06 -1.76
CA ILE A 104 -9.38 16.95 -0.93
C ILE A 104 -8.28 16.16 -0.22
N PHE A 105 -8.63 15.02 0.38
CA PHE A 105 -7.68 14.15 1.05
C PHE A 105 -6.56 13.68 0.11
N PHE A 106 -6.91 13.19 -1.08
CA PHE A 106 -5.91 12.79 -2.07
C PHE A 106 -5.05 13.95 -2.56
N PHE A 107 -5.64 15.14 -2.76
CA PHE A 107 -4.89 16.34 -3.12
C PHE A 107 -3.84 16.71 -2.07
N VAL A 108 -4.24 16.71 -0.78
CA VAL A 108 -3.33 16.95 0.34
C VAL A 108 -2.23 15.89 0.39
N MET A 109 -2.58 14.61 0.23
CA MET A 109 -1.63 13.50 0.20
C MET A 109 -0.58 13.66 -0.91
N ILE A 110 -0.98 14.12 -2.10
CA ILE A 110 -0.06 14.40 -3.21
C ILE A 110 0.90 15.54 -2.85
N LEU A 111 0.40 16.65 -2.28
CA LEU A 111 1.25 17.79 -1.91
C LEU A 111 2.32 17.40 -0.88
N TYR A 112 1.92 16.71 0.19
CA TYR A 112 2.85 16.25 1.22
C TYR A 112 3.77 15.14 0.71
N GLY A 113 3.26 14.23 -0.12
CA GLY A 113 4.05 13.18 -0.77
C GLY A 113 5.15 13.75 -1.66
N CYS A 114 4.83 14.73 -2.51
CA CYS A 114 5.81 15.43 -3.34
C CYS A 114 6.86 16.18 -2.51
N ARG A 115 6.42 16.87 -1.44
CA ARG A 115 7.35 17.56 -0.52
C ARG A 115 8.29 16.59 0.18
N PHE A 116 7.76 15.45 0.64
CA PHE A 116 8.54 14.41 1.28
C PHE A 116 9.52 13.76 0.31
N ALA A 117 9.09 13.43 -0.90
CA ALA A 117 9.96 12.90 -1.94
C ALA A 117 11.10 13.87 -2.30
N TYR A 118 10.80 15.17 -2.38
CA TYR A 118 11.81 16.20 -2.61
C TYR A 118 12.83 16.27 -1.46
N PHE A 119 12.37 16.20 -0.21
CA PHE A 119 13.24 16.17 0.98
C PHE A 119 14.11 14.92 1.03
N VAL A 120 13.55 13.75 0.72
CA VAL A 120 14.25 12.46 0.73
C VAL A 120 15.26 12.34 -0.40
N ARG A 121 15.11 13.07 -1.52
CA ARG A 121 16.05 13.03 -2.65
C ARG A 121 17.51 13.34 -2.25
N LEU A 122 17.73 14.08 -1.16
CA LEU A 122 19.06 14.39 -0.65
C LEU A 122 19.65 13.30 0.25
N GLN A 123 18.89 12.28 0.64
CA GLN A 123 19.36 11.12 1.41
C GLN A 123 19.74 9.98 0.47
N ILE A 124 21.01 9.93 0.05
CA ILE A 124 21.60 8.72 -0.55
C ILE A 124 21.56 7.57 0.46
N SER A 125 21.08 6.40 0.03
CA SER A 125 20.95 5.23 0.91
C SER A 125 22.37 4.75 1.32
N PRO A 126 22.65 4.58 2.63
CA PRO A 126 24.01 4.31 3.05
C PRO A 126 24.64 3.00 2.50
N ALA A 127 23.88 2.09 1.88
CA ALA A 127 24.45 0.91 1.21
C ALA A 127 25.14 1.28 -0.09
N PHE A 128 24.61 2.28 -0.82
CA PHE A 128 25.24 2.77 -2.03
C PHE A 128 26.58 3.45 -1.72
N ARG A 129 26.72 4.01 -0.51
CA ARG A 129 27.98 4.60 0.00
C ARG A 129 28.99 3.53 0.44
N ALA A 130 28.55 2.35 0.86
CA ALA A 130 29.45 1.27 1.29
C ALA A 130 30.13 0.53 0.12
N ILE A 131 29.62 0.69 -1.11
CA ILE A 131 30.12 0.01 -2.33
C ILE A 131 30.96 0.93 -3.25
N SER A 132 30.96 2.24 -3.01
CA SER A 132 31.75 3.21 -3.78
C SER A 132 33.15 3.38 -3.16
N PRO A 133 34.25 3.16 -3.90
CA PRO A 133 35.61 3.38 -3.41
C PRO A 133 35.91 4.85 -3.10
#